data_AF-A6GGI5-F1
#
_entry.id   AF-A6GGI5-F1
#
_cell.length_a   1.000
_cell.length_b   1.000
_cell.length_c   1.000
_cell.angle_alpha   90.00
_cell.angle_beta   90.00
_cell.angle_gamma   90.00
#
_symmetry.space_group_name_H-M   'P 1'
#
loop_
_entity.id
_entity.type
_entity.pdbx_description
1 polymer ?
#
loop_
_entity_poly.entity_id
_entity_poly.type
_entity_poly.pdbx_seq_one_letter_code
_entity_poly.pdbx_strand_id
1 'polypeptide(L)'
;MSRSLELPTLCLASIFSLGLSACGVDVCPEGPPPEGFGPVAEHLPAELVFCAAEDSGAVPDPVNQAHVNFRVDSNDIDAGMQRVVEWMRASGWSQTDDWAADLAFTRDGTLLRFSAFSNPRSKSFGKSDRFHAFVSVEPAP
;
A
#
# COMPACT_ATOMS: atom_id res chain seq x y z
N MET A 1 -48.84 -21.80 37.84
CA MET A 1 -47.44 -21.98 38.27
C MET A 1 -46.63 -20.83 37.68
N SER A 2 -45.98 -20.04 38.55
CA SER A 2 -44.80 -19.18 38.30
C SER A 2 -43.77 -19.87 37.36
N ARG A 3 -42.88 -19.24 36.57
CA ARG A 3 -42.31 -17.87 36.51
C ARG A 3 -41.53 -17.70 35.17
N SER A 4 -41.14 -16.45 34.92
CA SER A 4 -40.38 -15.78 33.85
C SER A 4 -39.08 -16.40 33.30
N LEU A 5 -38.55 -15.70 32.26
CA LEU A 5 -37.21 -15.65 31.62
C LEU A 5 -37.26 -16.23 30.17
N GLU A 6 -36.90 -15.57 29.05
CA GLU A 6 -35.96 -14.46 28.74
C GLU A 6 -36.30 -13.76 27.39
N LEU A 7 -35.98 -12.46 27.30
CA LEU A 7 -35.64 -11.71 26.06
C LEU A 7 -34.11 -11.50 26.09
N PRO A 8 -33.41 -11.03 25.04
CA PRO A 8 -33.63 -11.03 23.58
C PRO A 8 -32.33 -11.35 22.80
N THR A 9 -32.36 -11.17 21.47
CA THR A 9 -31.18 -10.79 20.67
C THR A 9 -30.09 -11.84 20.47
N LEU A 10 -30.33 -12.77 19.55
CA LEU A 10 -29.28 -13.25 18.66
C LEU A 10 -29.74 -12.96 17.24
N CYS A 11 -29.51 -11.72 16.78
CA CYS A 11 -29.29 -11.48 15.36
C CYS A 11 -28.03 -12.26 14.97
N LEU A 12 -28.23 -13.53 14.62
CA LEU A 12 -27.33 -14.27 13.76
C LEU A 12 -27.30 -13.55 12.40
N ALA A 13 -26.42 -12.56 12.26
CA ALA A 13 -25.83 -12.25 10.96
C ALA A 13 -24.94 -13.46 10.63
N SER A 14 -25.43 -14.51 9.95
CA SER A 14 -25.76 -14.55 8.52
C SER A 14 -24.67 -13.92 7.66
N ILE A 15 -23.57 -14.67 7.55
CA ILE A 15 -22.99 -15.13 6.28
C ILE A 15 -22.82 -14.07 5.19
N PHE A 16 -21.62 -13.51 5.09
CA PHE A 16 -20.92 -13.02 3.88
C PHE A 16 -19.45 -12.92 4.33
N SER A 17 -18.43 -13.58 3.79
CA SER A 17 -18.27 -14.25 2.52
C SER A 17 -17.29 -15.39 2.73
N LEU A 18 -17.66 -16.54 2.17
CA LEU A 18 -16.74 -17.55 1.69
C LEU A 18 -15.43 -16.90 1.21
N GLY A 19 -14.31 -17.28 1.82
CA GLY A 19 -12.96 -17.09 1.29
C GLY A 19 -12.75 -17.97 0.06
N LEU A 20 -13.62 -17.80 -0.95
CA LEU A 20 -13.39 -18.29 -2.29
C LEU A 20 -12.77 -17.16 -3.12
N SER A 21 -11.77 -17.58 -3.88
CA SER A 21 -11.19 -16.89 -5.04
C SER A 21 -10.51 -15.56 -4.80
N ALA A 22 -9.26 -15.64 -4.36
CA ALA A 22 -8.19 -15.13 -5.21
C ALA A 22 -7.06 -16.15 -5.26
N CYS A 23 -7.16 -17.12 -6.18
CA CYS A 23 -5.98 -17.73 -6.77
C CYS A 23 -5.26 -16.66 -7.59
N GLY A 24 -4.64 -15.73 -6.90
CA GLY A 24 -3.75 -14.76 -7.47
C GLY A 24 -2.88 -14.30 -6.35
N VAL A 25 -1.62 -14.75 -6.32
CA VAL A 25 -0.62 -14.21 -5.40
C VAL A 25 -0.60 -12.68 -5.52
N ASP A 26 -1.38 -12.01 -4.67
CA ASP A 26 -1.00 -10.71 -4.17
C ASP A 26 0.39 -10.95 -3.58
N VAL A 27 1.37 -10.26 -4.11
CA VAL A 27 2.78 -10.55 -3.78
C VAL A 27 3.07 -10.27 -2.29
N CYS A 28 2.16 -9.56 -1.62
CA CYS A 28 1.94 -9.52 -0.17
C CYS A 28 0.42 -9.34 0.06
N PRO A 29 -0.16 -9.81 1.17
CA PRO A 29 -1.54 -9.47 1.53
C PRO A 29 -1.72 -7.94 1.65
N GLU A 30 -2.83 -7.39 1.17
CA GLU A 30 -3.15 -5.96 1.32
C GLU A 30 -3.41 -5.61 2.80
N GLY A 31 -2.86 -4.48 3.25
CA GLY A 31 -2.99 -4.00 4.63
C GLY A 31 -3.31 -2.51 4.70
N PRO A 32 -3.68 -2.01 5.89
CA PRO A 32 -3.86 -0.57 6.09
C PRO A 32 -2.51 0.15 6.01
N PRO A 33 -2.51 1.45 5.66
CA PRO A 33 -1.30 2.28 5.80
C PRO A 33 -0.81 2.29 7.25
N PRO A 34 0.51 2.28 7.49
CA PRO A 34 1.05 2.49 8.83
C PRO A 34 0.66 3.85 9.40
N GLU A 35 0.61 3.98 10.73
CA GLU A 35 0.19 5.20 11.43
C GLU A 35 0.95 6.46 10.96
N GLY A 36 2.26 6.32 10.69
CA GLY A 36 3.11 7.41 10.20
C GLY A 36 2.70 8.00 8.84
N PHE A 37 1.85 7.30 8.08
CA PHE A 37 1.36 7.75 6.78
C PHE A 37 0.07 8.56 6.86
N GLY A 38 -0.59 8.64 8.02
CA GLY A 38 -1.84 9.39 8.18
C GLY A 38 -1.84 10.79 7.55
N PRO A 39 -0.80 11.62 7.75
CA PRO A 39 -0.71 12.96 7.16
C PRO A 39 -0.55 13.00 5.63
N VAL A 40 -0.15 11.90 4.99
CA VAL A 40 0.16 11.85 3.55
C VAL A 40 -0.71 10.89 2.75
N ALA A 41 -1.49 10.03 3.43
CA ALA A 41 -2.25 8.95 2.81
C ALA A 41 -3.22 9.45 1.72
N GLU A 42 -3.83 10.63 1.93
CA GLU A 42 -4.73 11.25 0.95
C GLU A 42 -4.04 11.82 -0.30
N HIS A 43 -2.70 11.91 -0.30
CA HIS A 43 -1.91 12.40 -1.42
C HIS A 43 -1.22 11.28 -2.21
N LEU A 44 -1.25 10.06 -1.68
CA LEU A 44 -0.68 8.90 -2.34
C LEU A 44 -1.56 8.44 -3.51
N PRO A 45 -0.95 7.82 -4.55
CA PRO A 45 -1.69 7.24 -5.65
C PRO A 45 -2.70 6.20 -5.18
N ALA A 46 -3.92 6.23 -5.73
CA ALA A 46 -4.95 5.22 -5.44
C ALA A 46 -4.53 3.82 -5.92
N GLU A 47 -3.62 3.77 -6.88
CA GLU A 47 -2.97 2.56 -7.38
C GLU A 47 -1.88 2.01 -6.44
N LEU A 48 -1.45 2.78 -5.44
CA LEU A 48 -0.52 2.33 -4.41
C LEU A 48 -1.29 1.55 -3.35
N VAL A 49 -0.85 0.31 -3.15
CA VAL A 49 -1.44 -0.65 -2.22
C VAL A 49 -0.40 -1.01 -1.18
N PHE A 50 -0.73 -0.78 0.09
CA PHE A 50 0.12 -1.17 1.21
C PHE A 50 0.11 -2.68 1.40
N CYS A 51 1.30 -3.25 1.56
CA CYS A 51 1.45 -4.60 2.06
C CYS A 51 1.11 -4.62 3.55
N ALA A 52 0.34 -5.60 3.99
CA ALA A 52 0.21 -5.93 5.39
C ALA A 52 1.59 -6.35 5.91
N ALA A 53 1.95 -5.85 7.09
CA ALA A 53 3.18 -6.23 7.77
C ALA A 53 3.21 -7.75 7.93
N GLU A 54 4.27 -8.39 7.43
CA GLU A 54 4.45 -9.82 7.63
C GLU A 54 4.86 -10.10 9.07
N ASP A 55 4.12 -10.97 9.75
CA ASP A 55 4.44 -11.46 11.10
C ASP A 55 5.60 -12.49 11.06
N SER A 56 6.62 -12.21 10.23
CA SER A 56 7.67 -13.15 9.83
C SER A 56 8.74 -13.36 10.90
N GLY A 57 8.62 -12.72 12.07
CA GLY A 57 9.68 -12.67 13.08
C GLY A 57 10.92 -11.89 12.62
N ALA A 58 10.90 -11.29 11.43
CA ALA A 58 11.89 -10.34 10.97
C ALA A 58 11.74 -9.01 11.75
N VAL A 59 12.78 -8.18 11.68
CA VAL A 59 12.75 -6.83 12.25
C VAL A 59 11.48 -6.12 11.74
N PRO A 60 10.62 -5.58 12.63
CA PRO A 60 9.45 -4.84 12.22
C PRO A 60 9.85 -3.73 11.25
N ASP A 61 9.08 -3.54 10.18
CA ASP A 61 9.27 -2.39 9.31
C ASP A 61 9.26 -1.10 10.15
N PRO A 62 10.12 -0.11 9.84
CA PRO A 62 10.08 1.18 10.50
C PRO A 62 8.65 1.76 10.47
N VAL A 63 8.21 2.40 11.56
CA VAL A 63 6.84 2.97 11.67
C VAL A 63 6.51 3.94 10.52
N ASN A 64 7.55 4.51 9.92
CA ASN A 64 7.48 5.48 8.85
C ASN A 64 7.91 4.92 7.48
N GLN A 65 7.99 3.60 7.33
CA GLN A 65 8.30 2.93 6.07
C GLN A 65 7.27 1.81 5.81
N ALA A 66 6.91 1.61 4.55
CA ALA A 66 6.01 0.54 4.16
C ALA A 66 6.46 -0.11 2.85
N HIS A 67 6.25 -1.43 2.75
CA HIS A 67 6.27 -2.12 1.47
C HIS A 67 4.97 -1.85 0.72
N VAL A 68 5.08 -1.46 -0.56
CA VAL A 68 3.92 -1.13 -1.39
C VAL A 68 3.99 -1.82 -2.75
N ASN A 69 2.81 -2.08 -3.32
CA ASN A 69 2.65 -2.45 -4.71
C ASN A 69 1.97 -1.33 -5.47
N PHE A 70 2.42 -1.05 -6.67
CA PHE A 70 1.71 -0.19 -7.60
C PHE A 70 0.95 -1.04 -8.61
N ARG A 71 -0.37 -0.82 -8.70
CA ARG A 71 -1.22 -1.43 -9.73
C ARG A 71 -1.06 -0.64 -11.03
N VAL A 72 -0.40 -1.23 -12.03
CA VAL A 72 -0.15 -0.58 -13.32
C VAL A 72 -0.55 -1.46 -14.49
N ASP A 73 -0.80 -0.85 -15.64
CA ASP A 73 -1.20 -1.57 -16.85
C ASP A 73 0.00 -2.21 -17.59
N SER A 74 1.22 -1.99 -17.10
CA SER A 74 2.47 -2.47 -17.70
C SER A 74 3.50 -2.80 -16.62
N ASN A 75 4.28 -3.87 -16.80
CA ASN A 75 5.41 -4.23 -15.95
C ASN A 75 6.71 -3.46 -16.29
N ASP A 76 6.57 -2.32 -16.96
CA ASP A 76 7.65 -1.40 -17.24
C ASP A 76 7.88 -0.49 -16.01
N ILE A 77 8.98 -0.74 -15.29
CA ILE A 77 9.33 0.00 -14.08
C ILE A 77 9.54 1.47 -14.39
N ASP A 78 10.15 1.80 -15.53
CA ASP A 78 10.45 3.20 -15.88
C ASP A 78 9.13 3.95 -16.14
N ALA A 79 8.19 3.32 -16.84
CA ALA A 79 6.84 3.86 -17.02
C ALA A 79 6.08 3.99 -15.68
N GLY A 80 6.25 3.01 -14.79
CA GLY A 80 5.69 3.03 -13.45
C GLY A 80 6.22 4.19 -12.59
N MET A 81 7.54 4.36 -12.56
CA MET A 81 8.22 5.45 -11.87
C MET A 81 7.80 6.81 -12.43
N GLN A 82 7.75 6.95 -13.76
CA GLN A 82 7.27 8.16 -14.42
C GLN A 82 5.84 8.52 -14.00
N ARG A 83 4.95 7.53 -13.87
CA ARG A 83 3.58 7.76 -13.41
C ARG A 83 3.51 8.22 -11.96
N VAL A 84 4.38 7.69 -11.08
CA VAL A 84 4.52 8.18 -9.70
C VAL A 84 4.96 9.65 -9.70
N VAL A 85 5.95 10.01 -10.52
CA VAL A 85 6.42 11.41 -10.66
C VAL A 85 5.27 12.33 -11.09
N GLU A 86 4.53 11.95 -12.14
CA GLU A 86 3.40 12.73 -12.64
C GLU A 86 2.31 12.93 -11.58
N TRP A 87 1.96 11.87 -10.85
CA TRP A 87 0.99 11.93 -9.76
C TRP A 87 1.42 12.88 -8.65
N MET A 88 2.63 12.72 -8.15
CA MET A 88 3.14 13.49 -7.02
C MET A 88 3.19 14.98 -7.38
N ARG A 89 3.64 15.31 -8.60
CA ARG A 89 3.61 16.69 -9.13
C ARG A 89 2.19 17.24 -9.24
N ALA A 90 1.24 16.47 -9.76
CA ALA A 90 -0.17 16.87 -9.84
C ALA A 90 -0.79 17.10 -8.45
N SER A 91 -0.27 16.40 -7.43
CA SER A 91 -0.67 16.53 -6.03
C SER A 91 0.11 17.62 -5.27
N GLY A 92 0.84 18.49 -5.98
CA GLY A 92 1.54 19.64 -5.39
C GLY A 92 2.86 19.31 -4.69
N TRP A 93 3.38 18.10 -4.86
CA TRP A 93 4.68 17.73 -4.30
C TRP A 93 5.83 18.16 -5.23
N SER A 94 6.92 18.64 -4.62
CA SER A 94 8.14 19.04 -5.33
C SER A 94 9.17 17.93 -5.26
N GLN A 95 9.61 17.43 -6.41
CA GLN A 95 10.68 16.44 -6.46
C GLN A 95 12.00 17.09 -5.99
N THR A 96 12.72 16.45 -5.07
CA THR A 96 13.95 17.02 -4.47
C THR A 96 15.23 16.47 -5.04
N ASP A 97 15.19 15.25 -5.58
CA ASP A 97 16.36 14.55 -6.09
C ASP A 97 16.06 13.89 -7.45
N ASP A 98 17.06 13.91 -8.35
CA ASP A 98 17.06 13.29 -9.68
C ASP A 98 17.81 11.93 -9.67
N TRP A 99 17.64 11.14 -8.60
CA TRP A 99 18.32 9.84 -8.51
C TRP A 99 17.57 8.82 -9.36
N ALA A 100 18.27 8.18 -10.31
CA ALA A 100 17.67 7.26 -11.27
C ALA A 100 17.02 6.01 -10.64
N ALA A 101 17.30 5.71 -9.36
CA ALA A 101 16.78 4.51 -8.67
C ALA A 101 15.77 4.81 -7.56
N ASP A 102 15.72 6.05 -7.06
CA ASP A 102 14.87 6.45 -5.93
C ASP A 102 14.19 7.78 -6.26
N LEU A 103 12.89 7.89 -5.94
CA LEU A 103 12.14 9.13 -6.12
C LEU A 103 11.93 9.79 -4.76
N ALA A 104 12.28 11.06 -4.64
CA ALA A 104 12.10 11.84 -3.41
C ALA A 104 11.29 13.10 -3.69
N PHE A 105 10.29 13.35 -2.84
CA PHE A 105 9.34 14.44 -2.98
C PHE A 105 9.15 15.16 -1.65
N THR A 106 9.02 16.48 -1.68
CA THR A 106 8.72 17.30 -0.49
C THR A 106 7.45 18.10 -0.65
N ARG A 107 6.74 18.24 0.47
CA ARG A 107 5.57 19.10 0.61
C ARG A 107 5.33 19.40 2.08
N ASP A 108 5.04 20.66 2.40
CA ASP A 108 4.60 21.10 3.74
C ASP A 108 5.49 20.59 4.90
N GLY A 109 6.82 20.59 4.71
CA GLY A 109 7.79 20.12 5.72
C GLY A 109 7.91 18.59 5.83
N THR A 110 7.30 17.84 4.91
CA THR A 110 7.37 16.38 4.81
C THR A 110 8.19 15.96 3.60
N LEU A 111 9.03 14.95 3.76
CA LEU A 111 9.76 14.23 2.73
C LEU A 111 9.11 12.86 2.54
N LEU A 112 8.80 12.52 1.30
CA LEU A 112 8.28 11.22 0.91
C LEU A 112 9.25 10.59 -0.10
N ARG A 113 9.78 9.41 0.25
CA ARG A 113 10.78 8.71 -0.56
C ARG A 113 10.24 7.38 -1.03
N PHE A 114 10.31 7.12 -2.33
CA PHE A 114 10.07 5.83 -2.94
C PHE A 114 11.41 5.22 -3.35
N SER A 115 11.66 3.98 -2.96
CA SER A 115 12.94 3.31 -3.20
C SER A 115 12.78 1.84 -3.57
N ALA A 116 13.87 1.26 -4.09
CA ALA A 116 13.98 -0.15 -4.44
C ALA A 116 12.87 -0.66 -5.37
N PHE A 117 12.58 0.13 -6.42
CA PHE A 117 11.66 -0.25 -7.48
C PHE A 117 12.09 -1.59 -8.09
N SER A 118 11.20 -2.57 -8.11
CA SER A 118 11.49 -3.89 -8.68
C SER A 118 10.29 -4.56 -9.33
N ASN A 119 10.58 -5.25 -10.43
CA ASN A 119 9.59 -6.07 -11.12
C ASN A 119 9.33 -7.35 -10.33
N PRO A 120 8.07 -7.83 -10.28
CA PRO A 120 7.75 -9.11 -9.71
C PRO A 120 8.51 -10.20 -10.46
N ARG A 121 9.15 -11.11 -9.71
CA ARG A 121 9.99 -12.19 -10.26
C ARG A 121 9.24 -13.19 -11.15
N SER A 122 7.90 -13.12 -11.20
CA SER A 122 7.07 -14.02 -12.01
C SER A 122 5.87 -13.29 -12.60
N LYS A 123 5.80 -13.22 -13.93
CA LYS A 123 4.56 -12.89 -14.65
C LYS A 123 3.59 -14.05 -14.46
N SER A 124 2.53 -13.84 -13.68
CA SER A 124 1.43 -14.80 -13.63
C SER A 124 0.41 -14.44 -14.69
N PHE A 125 0.02 -15.41 -15.54
CA PHE A 125 -1.00 -15.20 -16.56
C PHE A 125 -2.32 -14.72 -15.93
N GLY A 126 -2.92 -13.65 -16.47
CA GLY A 126 -4.20 -13.12 -15.98
C GLY A 126 -4.14 -12.20 -14.75
N LYS A 127 -2.95 -11.72 -14.36
CA LYS A 127 -2.80 -10.72 -13.28
C LYS A 127 -2.41 -9.37 -13.85
N SER A 128 -2.94 -8.29 -13.28
CA SER A 128 -2.46 -6.93 -13.55
C SER A 128 -0.97 -6.88 -13.28
N ASP A 129 -0.24 -6.19 -14.16
CA ASP A 129 1.16 -5.92 -13.92
C ASP A 129 1.29 -5.05 -12.67
N ARG A 130 2.30 -5.34 -11.85
CA ARG A 130 2.60 -4.59 -10.64
C ARG A 130 4.10 -4.43 -10.55
N PHE A 131 4.58 -3.42 -9.83
CA PHE A 131 5.95 -3.35 -9.35
C PHE A 131 5.95 -2.98 -7.87
N HIS A 132 7.04 -3.35 -7.20
CA HIS A 132 7.23 -3.16 -5.78
C HIS A 132 8.09 -1.93 -5.53
N ALA A 133 7.83 -1.23 -4.44
CA ALA A 133 8.76 -0.27 -3.88
C ALA A 133 8.62 -0.28 -2.35
N PHE A 134 9.59 0.33 -1.68
CA PHE A 134 9.38 0.84 -0.33
C PHE A 134 9.01 2.32 -0.44
N VAL A 135 8.12 2.75 0.44
CA VAL A 135 7.84 4.18 0.64
C VAL A 135 8.19 4.54 2.07
N SER A 136 8.86 5.68 2.30
CA SER A 136 9.07 6.25 3.63
C SER A 136 8.57 7.68 3.74
N VAL A 137 8.20 8.07 4.96
CA VAL A 137 7.75 9.41 5.34
C VAL A 137 8.69 9.96 6.41
N GLU A 138 9.27 11.11 6.16
CA GLU A 138 10.27 11.73 7.02
C GLU A 138 10.02 13.25 7.11
N PRO A 139 10.50 13.95 8.15
CA PRO A 139 10.56 15.41 8.10
C PRO A 139 11.49 15.88 6.96
N ALA A 140 11.07 16.89 6.21
CA ALA A 140 11.94 17.53 5.22
C ALA A 140 13.11 18.26 5.90
N PRO A 141 14.31 18.26 5.30
CA PRO A 141 15.49 18.96 5.82
C PRO A 141 15.36 20.49 5.83
#